data_AF-A0A1H3LM72-F1
#
_entry.id   AF-A0A1H3LM72-F1
#
_cell.length_a   1.000
_cell.length_b   1.000
_cell.length_c   1.000
_cell.angle_alpha   90.00
_cell.angle_beta   90.00
_cell.angle_gamma   90.00
#
_symmetry.space_group_name_H-M   'P 1'
#
loop_
_entity.id
_entity.type
_entity.pdbx_description
1 polymer ?
#
loop_
_entity_poly.entity_id
_entity_poly.type
_entity_poly.pdbx_seq_one_letter_code
_entity_poly.pdbx_strand_id
1 'polypeptide(L)' 'MLNFSSASDQNPADDDGLPGLSRKHRAWVALYSLENPAFDRRQVLRENDVTESDLVHHTESWMQLRRQHRQKQR' A
#
# COMPACT_ATOMS: atom_id res chain seq x y z
N MET A 1 -29.57 1.70 -25.55
CA MET A 1 -28.65 0.55 -25.58
C MET A 1 -27.22 1.04 -25.40
N LEU A 2 -26.65 0.90 -24.20
CA LEU A 2 -25.21 0.73 -24.00
C LEU A 2 -25.06 -0.24 -22.83
N ASN A 3 -24.60 -1.43 -23.18
CA ASN A 3 -24.53 -2.63 -22.36
C ASN A 3 -23.18 -2.68 -21.64
N PHE A 4 -23.13 -2.35 -20.36
CA PHE A 4 -21.94 -2.56 -19.53
C PHE A 4 -22.01 -3.95 -18.90
N SER A 5 -21.61 -4.95 -19.68
CA SER A 5 -21.14 -6.21 -19.11
C SER A 5 -19.70 -5.99 -18.61
N SER A 6 -19.49 -5.99 -17.30
CA SER A 6 -18.21 -6.35 -16.70
C SER A 6 -18.48 -7.30 -15.56
N ALA A 7 -18.27 -8.58 -15.87
CA ALA A 7 -18.21 -9.67 -14.93
C ALA A 7 -16.89 -9.62 -14.15
N SER A 8 -16.93 -10.23 -12.96
CA SER A 8 -15.82 -10.55 -12.06
C SER A 8 -15.24 -9.34 -11.30
N ASP A 9 -15.25 -9.31 -9.98
CA ASP A 9 -14.70 -10.37 -9.14
C ASP A 9 -15.38 -10.35 -7.77
N GLN A 10 -16.02 -11.46 -7.41
CA GLN A 10 -16.29 -11.77 -6.01
C GLN A 10 -14.95 -12.10 -5.36
N ASN A 11 -14.49 -11.28 -4.42
CA ASN A 11 -13.47 -11.71 -3.47
C ASN A 11 -13.96 -11.44 -2.04
N PRO A 12 -14.87 -12.28 -1.50
CA PRO A 12 -15.17 -12.31 -0.09
C PRO A 12 -14.13 -13.22 0.57
N ALA A 13 -12.94 -12.69 0.76
CA ALA A 13 -12.00 -13.25 1.70
C ALA A 13 -11.87 -12.23 2.83
N ASP A 14 -12.61 -12.49 3.88
CA ASP A 14 -12.41 -11.98 5.23
C ASP A 14 -10.92 -12.08 5.59
N ASP A 15 -10.18 -11.01 5.34
CA ASP A 15 -8.81 -10.81 5.80
C ASP A 15 -8.81 -9.56 6.68
N ASP A 16 -8.66 -9.81 7.98
CA ASP A 16 -8.77 -8.88 9.10
C ASP A 16 -7.61 -7.87 9.10
N GLY A 17 -7.58 -7.03 8.06
CA GLY A 17 -6.63 -5.94 7.86
C GLY A 17 -7.30 -4.84 7.06
N LEU A 18 -7.35 -3.63 7.63
CA LEU A 18 -7.85 -2.35 7.08
C LEU A 18 -8.72 -2.46 5.79
N PRO A 19 -10.05 -2.28 5.88
CA PRO A 19 -10.98 -2.54 4.78
C PRO A 19 -10.70 -1.65 3.57
N GLY A 20 -10.30 -2.28 2.45
CA GLY A 20 -10.27 -1.66 1.12
C GLY A 20 -8.90 -1.18 0.60
N LEU A 21 -7.82 -1.27 1.38
CA LEU A 21 -6.48 -0.90 0.90
C LEU A 21 -5.78 -2.09 0.25
N SER A 22 -5.41 -1.96 -1.03
CA SER A 22 -4.52 -2.92 -1.69
C SER A 22 -3.19 -3.05 -0.94
N ARG A 23 -2.60 -4.24 -0.96
CA ARG A 23 -1.29 -4.55 -0.34
C ARG A 23 -0.19 -3.55 -0.72
N LYS A 24 -0.21 -3.04 -1.95
CA LYS A 24 0.69 -1.96 -2.41
C LYS A 24 0.54 -0.67 -1.61
N HIS A 25 -0.69 -0.25 -1.35
CA HIS A 25 -0.96 0.94 -0.55
C HIS A 25 -0.57 0.74 0.90
N ARG A 26 -0.87 -0.43 1.49
CA ARG A 26 -0.42 -0.78 2.84
C ARG A 26 1.10 -0.74 2.96
N ALA A 27 1.82 -1.27 1.96
CA ALA A 27 3.28 -1.21 1.92
C ALA A 27 3.81 0.23 1.83
N TRP A 28 3.15 1.11 1.09
CA TRP A 28 3.52 2.52 1.04
C TRP A 28 3.29 3.25 2.37
N VAL A 29 2.17 2.97 3.05
CA VAL A 29 1.90 3.52 4.39
C VAL A 29 2.96 3.03 5.37
N ALA A 30 3.30 1.74 5.35
CA ALA A 30 4.37 1.19 6.17
C ALA A 30 5.73 1.85 5.86
N LEU A 31 6.10 1.99 4.59
CA LEU A 31 7.34 2.68 4.18
C LEU A 31 7.38 4.13 4.65
N TYR A 32 6.25 4.83 4.64
CA TYR A 32 6.14 6.18 5.16
C TYR A 32 6.30 6.24 6.68
N SER A 33 5.63 5.36 7.42
CA SER A 33 5.75 5.27 8.88
C SER A 33 7.18 4.97 9.31
N LEU A 34 7.90 4.12 8.57
CA LEU A 34 9.31 3.80 8.81
C LEU A 34 10.27 4.99 8.57
N GLU A 35 9.85 6.06 7.91
CA GLU A 35 10.68 7.27 7.80
C GLU A 35 10.80 8.01 9.14
N ASN A 36 9.87 7.78 10.07
CA ASN A 36 9.94 8.34 11.41
C ASN A 36 10.56 7.32 12.38
N PRO A 37 11.74 7.63 12.98
CA PRO A 37 12.44 6.70 13.87
C PRO A 37 11.69 6.40 15.17
N ALA A 38 10.60 7.12 15.47
CA ALA A 38 9.75 6.84 16.61
C ALA A 38 8.93 5.55 16.47
N PHE A 39 8.74 5.03 15.25
CA PHE A 39 7.97 3.80 15.02
C PHE A 39 8.87 2.57 14.95
N ASP A 40 8.51 1.53 15.70
CA ASP A 40 9.19 0.24 15.63
C ASP A 40 8.84 -0.49 14.32
N ARG A 41 9.87 -1.04 13.69
CA ARG A 41 9.74 -1.69 12.38
C ARG A 41 8.79 -2.89 12.41
N ARG A 42 8.87 -3.73 13.45
CA ARG A 42 8.03 -4.93 13.56
C ARG A 42 6.58 -4.58 13.84
N GLN A 43 6.37 -3.52 14.63
CA GLN A 43 5.05 -2.98 14.89
C GLN A 43 4.40 -2.44 13.61
N VAL A 44 5.12 -1.63 12.83
CA VAL A 44 4.62 -1.05 11.57
C VAL A 44 4.22 -2.13 10.56
N LEU A 45 5.04 -3.18 10.40
CA LEU A 45 4.73 -4.31 9.51
C LEU A 45 3.43 -5.01 9.92
N ARG A 46 3.25 -5.25 11.23
CA ARG A 46 2.07 -5.91 11.77
C ARG A 46 0.81 -5.05 11.61
N GLU A 47 0.88 -3.78 11.95
CA GLU A 47 -0.25 -2.85 11.87
C GLU A 47 -0.74 -2.63 10.44
N ASN A 48 0.17 -2.73 9.47
CA ASN A 48 -0.15 -2.54 8.06
C ASN A 48 -0.40 -3.86 7.31
N ASP A 49 -0.34 -5.01 7.99
CA ASP A 49 -0.48 -6.32 7.38
C ASP A 49 0.42 -6.49 6.12
N VAL A 50 1.71 -6.20 6.30
CA VAL A 50 2.71 -6.32 5.23
C VAL A 50 3.97 -7.00 5.74
N THR A 51 4.64 -7.69 4.84
CA THR A 51 5.94 -8.32 5.12
C THR A 51 7.09 -7.44 4.65
N GLU A 52 8.31 -7.76 5.08
CA GLU A 52 9.51 -7.09 4.56
C GLU A 52 9.67 -7.29 3.05
N SER A 53 9.26 -8.44 2.52
CA SER A 53 9.27 -8.71 1.08
C SER A 53 8.33 -7.77 0.33
N ASP A 54 7.15 -7.48 0.89
CA ASP A 54 6.20 -6.53 0.29
C ASP A 54 6.77 -5.10 0.28
N LEU A 55 7.48 -4.71 1.36
CA LEU A 55 8.18 -3.42 1.39
C LEU A 55 9.21 -3.35 0.27
N VAL A 56 10.09 -4.35 0.14
CA VAL A 56 11.14 -4.37 -0.90
C VAL A 56 10.51 -4.34 -2.29
N HIS A 57 9.49 -5.17 -2.54
CA HIS A 57 8.80 -5.25 -3.82
C HIS A 57 8.14 -3.93 -4.24
N HIS A 58 7.64 -3.15 -3.27
CA HIS A 58 6.96 -1.88 -3.55
C HIS A 58 7.82 -0.63 -3.33
N THR A 59 9.07 -0.77 -2.87
CA THR A 59 9.96 0.35 -2.56
C THR A 59 10.27 1.20 -3.78
N GLU A 60 10.54 0.60 -4.93
CA GLU A 60 10.83 1.35 -6.17
C GLU A 60 9.63 2.17 -6.63
N SER A 61 8.44 1.54 -6.62
CA SER A 61 7.17 2.21 -6.92
C SER A 61 6.89 3.37 -5.94
N TRP A 62 7.21 3.20 -4.66
CA TRP A 62 7.09 4.24 -3.64
C TRP A 62 8.03 5.43 -3.92
N MET A 63 9.29 5.16 -4.27
CA MET A 63 10.24 6.22 -4.60
C MET A 63 9.81 7.03 -5.83
N GLN A 64 9.25 6.37 -6.83
CA GLN A 64 8.73 7.04 -8.02
C GLN A 64 7.57 7.98 -7.69
N LEU A 65 6.62 7.53 -6.86
CA LEU A 65 5.52 8.35 -6.38
C LEU A 65 6.03 9.60 -5.62
N ARG A 66 7.00 9.44 -4.71
CA ARG A 66 7.60 10.56 -3.98
C ARG A 66 8.32 11.56 -4.87
N ARG A 67 8.97 11.10 -5.94
CA ARG A 67 9.62 11.98 -6.92
C ARG A 67 8.58 12.81 -7.67
N GLN A 68 7.50 12.19 -8.13
CA GLN A 68 6.40 12.89 -8.81
C GLN A 68 5.72 13.91 -7.90
N HIS A 69 5.45 13.54 -6.64
CA HIS A 69 4.83 14.45 -5.68
C HIS A 69 5.71 15.68 -5.39
N ARG A 70 7.04 15.51 -5.32
CA ARG A 70 7.98 16.63 -5.15
C ARG A 70 8.05 17.56 -6.37
N GLN A 71 7.92 17.01 -7.58
CA GLN A 71 7.97 17.81 -8.81
C GLN A 71 6.72 18.66 -9.02
N LYS A 72 5.56 18.19 -8.54
CA LYS A 72 4.27 18.87 -8.70
C LYS A 72 4.05 20.02 -7.70
N GLN A 73 4.94 20.18 -6.72
CA GLN A 73 4.90 21.21 -5.68
C GLN A 73 5.86 22.38 -5.97
N ARG A 74 6.45 22.44 -7.18
CA ARG A 74 7.24 23.58 -7.69
C ARG A 74 6.44 24.32 -8.74
#